data_AF-J9C033-F1
#
_entry.id   AF-J9C033-F1
#
_cell.length_a   1.000
_cell.length_b   1.000
_cell.length_c   1.000
_cell.angle_alpha   90.00
_cell.angle_beta   90.00
_cell.angle_gamma   90.00
#
_symmetry.space_group_name_H-M   'P 1'
#
loop_
_entity.id
_entity.type
_entity.pdbx_description
1 polymer ?
#
loop_
_entity_poly.entity_id
_entity_poly.type
_entity_poly.pdbx_seq_one_letter_code
_entity_poly.pdbx_strand_id
1 'polypeptide(L)'
;EYSKALLNSTIHAIYLRRTDAGYNIRSIDSTIASATAIRADYKAQGSLWQHAVPANVKQFLMQNAAGYDEQLLWQLICYRLRILDAPAIAQYCQCSEGMENLLKQAVNCTSLAEALAAISQKRYPASRLRRTMLQLLLNRPRCCYEQTQPAYIRVLAFNDVGRQLLKECKAKAALPIITKLGKNPAQG
;
A
#
# COMPACT_ATOMS: atom_id res chain seq x y z
N GLU A 1 -6.44 -4.28 -15.77
CA GLU A 1 -5.35 -5.02 -15.08
C GLU A 1 -5.68 -6.46 -14.71
N TYR A 2 -6.60 -6.78 -13.78
CA TYR A 2 -6.85 -8.19 -13.41
C TYR A 2 -7.22 -9.08 -14.61
N SER A 3 -8.19 -8.70 -15.43
CA SER A 3 -8.59 -9.48 -16.61
C SER A 3 -7.44 -9.67 -17.61
N LYS A 4 -6.55 -8.68 -17.72
CA LYS A 4 -5.34 -8.75 -18.55
C LYS A 4 -4.34 -9.78 -18.00
N ALA A 5 -4.14 -9.81 -16.69
CA ALA A 5 -3.27 -10.78 -16.03
C ALA A 5 -3.81 -12.23 -16.11
N LEU A 6 -5.13 -12.39 -16.24
CA LEU A 6 -5.79 -13.70 -16.28
C LEU A 6 -5.89 -14.31 -17.68
N LEU A 7 -5.47 -13.62 -18.75
CA LEU A 7 -5.62 -14.07 -20.14
C LEU A 7 -5.06 -15.49 -20.39
N ASN A 8 -4.01 -15.88 -19.69
CA ASN A 8 -3.36 -17.19 -19.81
C ASN A 8 -3.55 -18.06 -18.55
N SER A 9 -4.65 -17.87 -17.83
CA SER A 9 -4.96 -18.63 -16.61
C SER A 9 -6.27 -19.39 -16.73
N THR A 10 -6.45 -20.41 -15.89
CA THR A 10 -7.73 -21.14 -15.75
C THR A 10 -8.72 -20.44 -14.80
N ILE A 11 -8.36 -19.27 -14.27
CA ILE A 11 -9.19 -18.52 -13.31
C ILE A 11 -10.23 -17.71 -14.08
N HIS A 12 -11.50 -17.88 -13.70
CA HIS A 12 -12.61 -17.15 -14.29
C HIS A 12 -12.94 -15.91 -13.46
N ALA A 13 -12.91 -14.74 -14.09
CA ALA A 13 -13.25 -13.49 -13.43
C ALA A 13 -14.77 -13.34 -13.28
N ILE A 14 -15.22 -13.04 -12.06
CA ILE A 14 -16.61 -12.70 -11.76
C ILE A 14 -16.66 -11.22 -11.39
N TYR A 15 -17.57 -10.47 -12.01
CA TYR A 15 -17.73 -9.04 -11.77
C TYR A 15 -19.01 -8.79 -10.98
N LEU A 16 -18.89 -8.05 -9.89
CA LEU A 16 -20.02 -7.60 -9.08
C LEU A 16 -20.10 -6.08 -9.15
N ARG A 17 -21.31 -5.56 -9.33
CA ARG A 17 -21.54 -4.12 -9.31
C ARG A 17 -21.40 -3.59 -7.88
N ARG A 18 -20.67 -2.49 -7.71
CA ARG A 18 -20.60 -1.78 -6.43
C ARG A 18 -21.97 -1.19 -6.07
N THR A 19 -22.34 -1.26 -4.81
CA THR A 19 -23.59 -0.72 -4.24
C THR A 19 -23.38 0.54 -3.42
N ASP A 20 -22.13 1.04 -3.35
CA ASP A 20 -21.79 2.23 -2.59
C ASP A 20 -21.94 3.51 -3.41
N ALA A 21 -21.88 4.66 -2.74
CA ALA A 21 -22.08 5.97 -3.36
C ALA A 21 -20.97 6.36 -4.36
N GLY A 22 -19.89 5.57 -4.47
CA GLY A 22 -18.84 5.73 -5.48
C GLY A 22 -17.45 5.92 -4.89
N TYR A 23 -16.42 5.59 -5.69
CA TYR A 23 -15.02 5.48 -5.23
C TYR A 23 -14.41 6.79 -4.68
N ASN A 24 -14.86 7.95 -5.18
CA ASN A 24 -14.29 9.26 -4.85
C ASN A 24 -15.12 10.07 -3.84
N ILE A 25 -16.21 9.51 -3.31
CA ILE A 25 -17.04 10.22 -2.34
C ILE A 25 -16.33 10.27 -1.00
N ARG A 26 -16.27 11.49 -0.43
CA ARG A 26 -15.64 11.78 0.86
C ARG A 26 -16.64 11.90 2.00
N SER A 27 -17.94 11.97 1.70
CA SER A 27 -19.02 11.93 2.70
C SER A 27 -19.34 10.49 3.12
N ILE A 28 -19.89 10.36 4.33
CA ILE A 28 -20.37 9.10 4.89
C ILE A 28 -21.89 9.23 5.02
N ASP A 29 -22.58 8.90 3.93
CA ASP A 29 -24.04 9.05 3.83
C ASP A 29 -24.78 7.71 3.96
N SER A 30 -24.04 6.59 4.05
CA SER A 30 -24.62 5.25 4.18
C SER A 30 -23.71 4.29 4.93
N THR A 31 -24.21 3.08 5.20
CA THR A 31 -23.47 1.98 5.84
C THR A 31 -22.34 1.43 4.98
N ILE A 32 -22.33 1.72 3.68
CA ILE A 32 -21.26 1.35 2.75
C ILE A 32 -20.64 2.64 2.21
N ALA A 33 -19.64 3.14 2.93
CA ALA A 33 -18.87 4.32 2.55
C ALA A 33 -17.51 3.96 1.95
N SER A 34 -16.91 4.92 1.24
CA SER A 34 -15.56 4.73 0.71
C SER A 34 -14.54 4.64 1.85
N ALA A 35 -13.51 3.80 1.68
CA ALA A 35 -12.44 3.69 2.67
C ALA A 35 -11.70 5.04 2.89
N THR A 36 -11.73 5.93 1.89
CA THR A 36 -11.16 7.29 2.01
C THR A 36 -11.99 8.17 2.92
N ALA A 37 -13.32 8.15 2.80
CA ALA A 37 -14.23 8.87 3.69
C ALA A 37 -14.09 8.40 5.14
N ILE A 38 -14.10 7.07 5.35
CA ILE A 38 -13.94 6.44 6.67
C ILE A 38 -12.64 6.88 7.34
N ARG A 39 -11.50 6.85 6.63
CA ARG A 39 -10.21 7.30 7.20
C ARG A 39 -10.18 8.78 7.50
N ALA A 40 -10.82 9.61 6.66
CA ALA A 40 -10.85 11.06 6.87
C ALA A 40 -11.66 11.41 8.13
N ASP A 41 -12.85 10.83 8.27
CA ASP A 41 -13.70 11.01 9.46
C ASP A 41 -13.02 10.46 10.73
N TYR A 42 -12.44 9.25 10.68
CA TYR A 42 -11.69 8.68 11.81
C TYR A 42 -10.51 9.57 12.25
N LYS A 43 -9.71 10.07 11.29
CA LYS A 43 -8.57 10.96 11.59
C LYS A 43 -9.01 12.32 12.15
N ALA A 44 -10.15 12.83 11.68
CA ALA A 44 -10.75 14.05 12.21
C ALA A 44 -11.43 13.86 13.57
N GLN A 45 -11.29 12.67 14.20
CA GLN A 45 -11.97 12.29 15.44
C GLN A 45 -13.50 12.37 15.34
N GLY A 46 -14.03 12.16 14.13
CA GLY A 46 -15.46 12.04 13.86
C GLY A 46 -16.04 10.73 14.37
N SER A 47 -17.36 10.60 14.26
CA SER A 47 -18.12 9.42 14.68
C SER A 47 -18.85 8.70 13.55
N LEU A 48 -18.93 9.30 12.35
CA LEU A 48 -19.68 8.76 11.22
C LEU A 48 -19.08 7.44 10.72
N TRP A 49 -17.75 7.31 10.77
CA TRP A 49 -17.03 6.09 10.41
C TRP A 49 -17.55 4.85 11.15
N GLN A 50 -18.08 5.02 12.37
CA GLN A 50 -18.57 3.93 13.20
C GLN A 50 -19.79 3.22 12.60
N HIS A 51 -20.58 3.92 11.79
CA HIS A 51 -21.76 3.38 11.11
C HIS A 51 -21.43 2.76 9.75
N ALA A 52 -20.23 3.04 9.22
CA ALA A 52 -19.77 2.60 7.92
C ALA A 52 -18.80 1.40 7.98
N VAL A 53 -18.63 0.80 9.16
CA VAL A 53 -17.78 -0.38 9.39
C VAL A 53 -18.53 -1.46 10.16
N PRO A 54 -18.18 -2.75 9.99
CA PRO A 54 -18.71 -3.82 10.80
C PRO A 54 -18.44 -3.64 12.30
N ALA A 55 -19.31 -4.20 13.16
CA ALA A 55 -19.23 -4.03 14.62
C ALA A 55 -17.90 -4.48 15.23
N ASN A 56 -17.32 -5.58 14.74
CA ASN A 56 -16.02 -6.06 15.19
C ASN A 56 -14.88 -5.07 14.84
N VAL A 57 -14.94 -4.44 13.67
CA VAL A 57 -13.98 -3.40 13.25
C VAL A 57 -14.13 -2.17 14.13
N LYS A 58 -15.38 -1.73 14.40
CA LYS A 58 -15.66 -0.62 15.32
C LYS A 58 -15.05 -0.88 16.70
N GLN A 59 -15.37 -2.03 17.29
CA GLN A 59 -14.86 -2.39 18.62
C GLN A 59 -13.33 -2.42 18.65
N PHE A 60 -12.70 -3.00 17.64
CA PHE A 60 -11.24 -3.03 17.53
C PHE A 60 -10.65 -1.62 17.47
N LEU A 61 -11.19 -0.73 16.63
CA LEU A 61 -10.70 0.64 16.44
C LEU A 61 -11.00 1.57 17.63
N MET A 62 -11.97 1.25 18.48
CA MET A 62 -12.22 1.98 19.74
C MET A 62 -11.23 1.58 20.84
N GLN A 63 -10.75 0.33 20.81
CA GLN A 63 -9.80 -0.20 21.80
C GLN A 63 -8.34 0.00 21.38
N ASN A 64 -8.10 0.19 20.08
CA ASN A 64 -6.77 0.31 19.50
C ASN A 64 -6.71 1.56 18.62
N ALA A 65 -5.67 2.37 18.79
CA ALA A 65 -5.37 3.43 17.83
C ALA A 65 -4.90 2.81 16.51
N ALA A 66 -5.59 3.13 15.42
CA ALA A 66 -5.17 2.74 14.08
C ALA A 66 -4.55 3.91 13.33
N GLY A 67 -3.64 3.59 12.40
CA GLY A 67 -2.96 4.58 11.57
C GLY A 67 -1.45 4.47 11.69
N TYR A 68 -0.78 5.52 11.25
CA TYR A 68 0.67 5.66 11.33
C TYR A 68 0.98 7.11 11.67
N ASP A 69 2.16 7.33 12.24
CA ASP A 69 2.64 8.68 12.51
C ASP A 69 3.10 9.34 11.20
N GLU A 70 2.28 10.27 10.69
CA GLU A 70 2.56 11.02 9.47
C GLU A 70 3.76 11.96 9.61
N GLN A 71 3.98 12.51 10.80
CA GLN A 71 5.10 13.41 11.08
C GLN A 71 6.41 12.62 11.09
N LEU A 72 6.44 11.49 11.79
CA LEU A 72 7.60 10.59 11.79
C LEU A 72 7.88 10.07 10.38
N LEU A 73 6.84 9.64 9.64
CA LEU A 73 7.01 9.20 8.26
C LEU A 73 7.66 10.30 7.40
N TRP A 74 7.17 11.54 7.52
CA TRP A 74 7.74 12.66 6.79
C TRP A 74 9.19 12.94 7.21
N GLN A 75 9.48 12.93 8.51
CA GLN A 75 10.85 13.14 9.02
C GLN A 75 11.83 12.12 8.44
N LEU A 76 11.45 10.84 8.39
CA LEU A 76 12.28 9.79 7.80
C LEU A 76 12.49 9.99 6.29
N ILE A 77 11.45 10.40 5.57
CA ILE A 77 11.55 10.72 4.13
C ILE A 77 12.46 11.93 3.91
N CYS A 78 12.25 13.00 4.65
CA CYS A 78 13.06 14.22 4.62
C CYS A 78 14.53 13.93 4.89
N TYR A 79 14.82 13.10 5.89
CA TYR A 79 16.18 12.68 6.19
C TYR A 79 16.84 12.03 4.97
N ARG A 80 16.17 11.04 4.35
CA ARG A 80 16.67 10.37 3.14
C ARG A 80 16.85 11.34 1.98
N LEU A 81 15.87 12.22 1.77
CA LEU A 81 15.95 13.23 0.73
C LEU A 81 17.08 14.23 0.97
N ARG A 82 17.47 14.54 2.21
CA ARG A 82 18.59 15.47 2.49
C ARG A 82 19.95 14.85 2.20
N ILE A 83 20.16 13.61 2.61
CA ILE A 83 21.47 12.95 2.51
C ILE A 83 21.80 12.40 1.11
N LEU A 84 20.79 12.11 0.28
CA LEU A 84 20.99 11.59 -1.07
C LEU A 84 21.01 12.72 -2.09
N ASP A 85 21.86 12.65 -3.10
CA ASP A 85 21.76 13.48 -4.30
C ASP A 85 20.76 12.90 -5.32
N ALA A 86 20.48 13.64 -6.40
CA ALA A 86 19.51 13.21 -7.40
C ALA A 86 19.92 11.89 -8.11
N PRO A 87 21.19 11.69 -8.51
CA PRO A 87 21.65 10.41 -9.05
C PRO A 87 21.46 9.24 -8.07
N ALA A 88 21.79 9.39 -6.79
CA ALA A 88 21.60 8.35 -5.79
C ALA A 88 20.11 8.05 -5.57
N ILE A 89 19.25 9.08 -5.53
CA ILE A 89 17.80 8.87 -5.48
C ILE A 89 17.37 7.96 -6.64
N ALA A 90 17.75 8.25 -7.87
CA ALA A 90 17.38 7.46 -9.04
C ALA A 90 17.85 5.98 -8.99
N GLN A 91 18.88 5.66 -8.19
CA GLN A 91 19.34 4.29 -7.96
C GLN A 91 18.50 3.51 -6.94
N TYR A 92 17.79 4.19 -6.04
CA TYR A 92 16.99 3.57 -4.96
C TYR A 92 15.47 3.60 -5.22
N CYS A 93 15.01 4.23 -6.30
CA CYS A 93 13.59 4.37 -6.62
C CYS A 93 13.29 4.12 -8.10
N GLN A 94 12.02 3.86 -8.40
CA GLN A 94 11.50 3.82 -9.77
C GLN A 94 11.27 5.23 -10.33
N CYS A 95 12.32 6.03 -10.30
CA CYS A 95 12.36 7.38 -10.82
C CYS A 95 12.58 7.35 -12.34
N SER A 96 11.94 8.29 -13.04
CA SER A 96 12.01 8.41 -14.51
C SER A 96 12.01 9.88 -14.88
N GLU A 97 12.79 10.28 -15.90
CA GLU A 97 12.72 11.59 -16.56
C GLU A 97 12.66 12.78 -15.57
N GLY A 98 13.64 12.87 -14.67
CA GLY A 98 13.82 14.01 -13.77
C GLY A 98 12.97 13.99 -12.51
N MET A 99 12.24 12.90 -12.22
CA MET A 99 11.45 12.76 -10.98
C MET A 99 12.32 12.94 -9.72
N GLU A 100 13.56 12.46 -9.74
CA GLU A 100 14.55 12.62 -8.68
C GLU A 100 14.80 14.08 -8.31
N ASN A 101 14.80 14.99 -9.29
CA ASN A 101 14.97 16.43 -9.05
C ASN A 101 13.74 17.03 -8.36
N LEU A 102 12.53 16.61 -8.76
CA LEU A 102 11.29 17.02 -8.09
C LEU A 102 11.25 16.53 -6.64
N LEU A 103 11.66 15.28 -6.39
CA LEU A 103 11.76 14.76 -5.03
C LEU A 103 12.74 15.58 -4.19
N LYS A 104 13.85 16.04 -4.78
CA LYS A 104 14.80 16.91 -4.07
C LYS A 104 14.25 18.29 -3.72
N GLN A 105 13.38 18.85 -4.56
CA GLN A 105 12.74 20.13 -4.27
C GLN A 105 11.82 20.06 -3.04
N ALA A 106 11.29 18.88 -2.73
CA ALA A 106 10.40 18.67 -1.57
C ALA A 106 11.10 18.71 -0.20
N VAL A 107 12.44 18.77 -0.15
CA VAL A 107 13.22 18.74 1.11
C VAL A 107 12.86 19.88 2.09
N ASN A 108 12.41 21.01 1.55
CA ASN A 108 12.08 22.20 2.33
C ASN A 108 10.63 22.22 2.81
N CYS A 109 9.80 21.27 2.40
CA CYS A 109 8.42 21.17 2.85
C CYS A 109 8.33 20.68 4.30
N THR A 110 7.28 21.09 4.99
CA THR A 110 7.07 20.79 6.42
C THR A 110 6.29 19.50 6.66
N SER A 111 5.60 18.99 5.63
CA SER A 111 4.84 17.73 5.69
C SER A 111 4.82 16.97 4.37
N LEU A 112 4.52 15.67 4.44
CA LEU A 112 4.31 14.83 3.25
C LEU A 112 3.14 15.35 2.39
N ALA A 113 2.09 15.88 3.01
CA ALA A 113 0.94 16.44 2.29
C ALA A 113 1.34 17.68 1.48
N GLU A 114 2.08 18.60 2.11
CA GLU A 114 2.61 19.80 1.46
C GLU A 114 3.58 19.43 0.33
N ALA A 115 4.52 18.52 0.59
CA ALA A 115 5.47 18.04 -0.41
C ALA A 115 4.76 17.48 -1.64
N LEU A 116 3.78 16.60 -1.44
CA LEU A 116 2.99 16.03 -2.54
C LEU A 116 2.19 17.11 -3.28
N ALA A 117 1.62 18.11 -2.58
CA ALA A 117 0.91 19.20 -3.23
C ALA A 117 1.85 20.07 -4.08
N ALA A 118 3.05 20.37 -3.58
CA ALA A 118 4.03 21.23 -4.23
C ALA A 118 4.63 20.62 -5.50
N ILE A 119 4.92 19.32 -5.50
CA ILE A 119 5.66 18.67 -6.61
C ILE A 119 4.77 17.82 -7.54
N SER A 120 3.50 17.62 -7.20
CA SER A 120 2.58 16.85 -8.06
C SER A 120 2.32 17.58 -9.37
N GLN A 121 2.43 16.85 -10.48
CA GLN A 121 2.20 17.36 -11.83
C GLN A 121 1.38 16.35 -12.63
N LYS A 122 0.84 16.75 -13.79
CA LYS A 122 0.06 15.85 -14.67
C LYS A 122 0.80 14.54 -14.97
N ARG A 123 2.12 14.62 -15.15
CA ARG A 123 3.01 13.49 -15.45
C ARG A 123 3.32 12.62 -14.22
N TYR A 124 3.30 13.22 -13.03
CA TYR A 124 3.63 12.57 -11.76
C TYR A 124 2.52 12.81 -10.74
N PRO A 125 1.47 11.95 -10.74
CA PRO A 125 0.39 12.08 -9.77
C PRO A 125 0.89 11.80 -8.35
N ALA A 126 0.23 12.39 -7.35
CA ALA A 126 0.59 12.26 -5.93
C ALA A 126 0.73 10.81 -5.46
N SER A 127 -0.07 9.88 -5.98
CA SER A 127 0.01 8.45 -5.65
C SER A 127 1.33 7.81 -6.11
N ARG A 128 1.86 8.24 -7.27
CA ARG A 128 3.15 7.79 -7.79
C ARG A 128 4.28 8.35 -6.94
N LEU A 129 4.30 9.66 -6.71
CA LEU A 129 5.32 10.33 -5.89
C LEU A 129 5.38 9.76 -4.47
N ARG A 130 4.23 9.54 -3.83
CA ARG A 130 4.16 8.92 -2.50
C ARG A 130 4.79 7.53 -2.49
N ARG A 131 4.48 6.69 -3.49
CA ARG A 131 5.07 5.35 -3.60
C ARG A 131 6.58 5.41 -3.77
N THR A 132 7.07 6.32 -4.61
CA THR A 132 8.50 6.55 -4.82
C THR A 132 9.21 7.01 -3.55
N MET A 133 8.62 7.92 -2.77
CA MET A 133 9.16 8.35 -1.47
C MET A 133 9.24 7.20 -0.46
N LEU A 134 8.27 6.27 -0.46
CA LEU A 134 8.33 5.07 0.39
C LEU A 134 9.45 4.11 -0.06
N GLN A 135 9.71 3.98 -1.36
CA GLN A 135 10.83 3.17 -1.88
C GLN A 135 12.19 3.69 -1.36
N LEU A 136 12.34 5.01 -1.19
CA LEU A 136 13.56 5.60 -0.62
C LEU A 136 13.82 5.17 0.83
N LEU A 137 12.76 4.94 1.61
CA LEU A 137 12.87 4.46 3.00
C LEU A 137 13.28 2.98 3.06
N LEU A 138 12.82 2.17 2.11
CA LEU A 138 13.15 0.74 2.05
C LEU A 138 14.63 0.50 1.71
N ASN A 139 15.32 1.50 1.16
CA ASN A 139 16.75 1.46 0.84
C ASN A 139 17.16 0.21 0.04
N ARG A 140 16.33 -0.15 -0.95
CA ARG A 140 16.63 -1.24 -1.90
C ARG A 140 17.06 -0.68 -3.24
N PRO A 141 17.96 -1.35 -3.95
CA PRO A 141 18.32 -0.94 -5.31
C PRO A 141 17.11 -1.02 -6.22
N ARG A 142 17.08 -0.17 -7.24
CA ARG A 142 15.99 -0.04 -8.20
C ARG A 142 15.55 -1.36 -8.82
N CYS A 143 16.50 -2.25 -9.11
CA CYS A 143 16.23 -3.57 -9.71
C CYS A 143 15.27 -4.43 -8.87
N CYS A 144 15.22 -4.26 -7.54
CA CYS A 144 14.28 -4.97 -6.68
C CYS A 144 12.82 -4.62 -6.97
N TYR A 145 12.55 -3.43 -7.53
CA TYR A 145 11.19 -2.99 -7.86
C TYR A 145 10.80 -3.31 -9.31
N GLU A 146 11.78 -3.68 -10.15
CA GLU A 146 11.57 -4.12 -11.53
C GLU A 146 11.16 -5.60 -11.59
N GLN A 147 11.45 -6.36 -10.53
CA GLN A 147 10.93 -7.72 -10.37
C GLN A 147 9.42 -7.71 -10.17
N THR A 148 8.68 -8.25 -11.14
CA THR A 148 7.21 -8.30 -11.12
C THR A 148 6.66 -9.62 -10.58
N GLN A 149 7.46 -10.68 -10.55
CA GLN A 149 7.02 -12.01 -10.13
C GLN A 149 7.18 -12.21 -8.62
N PRO A 150 6.13 -12.65 -7.92
CA PRO A 150 6.20 -12.93 -6.49
C PRO A 150 7.09 -14.15 -6.23
N ALA A 151 7.94 -14.06 -5.20
CA ALA A 151 8.85 -15.15 -4.84
C ALA A 151 8.18 -16.23 -3.96
N TYR A 152 7.12 -15.89 -3.23
CA TYR A 152 6.47 -16.80 -2.28
C TYR A 152 5.03 -16.37 -1.98
N ILE A 153 4.25 -17.31 -1.44
CA ILE A 153 2.93 -17.06 -0.87
C ILE A 153 3.10 -16.93 0.65
N ARG A 154 2.82 -15.73 1.20
CA ARG A 154 2.88 -15.49 2.64
C ARG A 154 1.51 -15.64 3.27
N VAL A 155 1.38 -16.60 4.18
CA VAL A 155 0.15 -16.76 4.96
C VAL A 155 0.18 -15.79 6.14
N LEU A 156 -0.82 -14.91 6.21
CA LEU A 156 -0.99 -13.93 7.30
C LEU A 156 -1.90 -14.46 8.40
N ALA A 157 -3.04 -15.05 8.02
CA ALA A 157 -4.01 -15.68 8.90
C ALA A 157 -4.88 -16.67 8.11
N PHE A 158 -5.57 -17.58 8.80
CA PHE A 158 -6.56 -18.50 8.22
C PHE A 158 -7.53 -18.97 9.31
N ASN A 159 -8.76 -19.30 8.92
CA ASN A 159 -9.71 -20.05 9.73
C ASN A 159 -9.58 -21.57 9.44
N ASP A 160 -10.43 -22.41 10.04
CA ASP A 160 -10.30 -23.86 9.87
C ASP A 160 -10.57 -24.34 8.44
N VAL A 161 -11.46 -23.68 7.70
CA VAL A 161 -11.66 -23.94 6.26
C VAL A 161 -10.39 -23.59 5.48
N GLY A 162 -9.81 -22.42 5.74
CA GLY A 162 -8.55 -21.99 5.15
C GLY A 162 -7.38 -22.91 5.51
N ARG A 163 -7.36 -23.49 6.71
CA ARG A 163 -6.38 -24.49 7.14
C ARG A 163 -6.43 -25.75 6.27
N GLN A 164 -7.64 -26.26 6.02
CA GLN A 164 -7.84 -27.45 5.18
C GLN A 164 -7.39 -27.17 3.75
N LEU A 165 -7.80 -26.03 3.18
CA LEU A 165 -7.38 -25.60 1.84
C LEU A 165 -5.86 -25.43 1.74
N LEU A 166 -5.21 -24.82 2.75
CA LEU A 166 -3.76 -24.65 2.77
C LEU A 166 -2.99 -25.97 2.73
N LYS A 167 -3.55 -27.06 3.28
CA LYS A 167 -2.94 -28.40 3.19
C LYS A 167 -2.85 -28.85 1.73
N GLU A 168 -3.91 -28.63 0.95
CA GLU A 168 -3.94 -28.94 -0.48
C GLU A 168 -3.06 -28.00 -1.30
N CYS A 169 -3.10 -26.69 -1.00
CA CYS A 169 -2.27 -25.71 -1.69
C CYS A 169 -0.78 -26.02 -1.54
N LYS A 170 -0.32 -26.50 -0.37
CA LYS A 170 1.08 -26.88 -0.17
C LYS A 170 1.56 -27.99 -1.10
N ALA A 171 0.66 -28.87 -1.55
CA ALA A 171 0.99 -29.94 -2.48
C ALA A 171 0.97 -29.50 -3.96
N LYS A 172 0.22 -28.44 -4.29
CA LYS A 172 -0.08 -28.05 -5.69
C LYS A 172 0.51 -26.69 -6.09
N ALA A 173 0.91 -25.84 -5.14
CA ALA A 173 1.36 -24.50 -5.44
C ALA A 173 2.71 -24.49 -6.15
N ALA A 174 2.82 -23.66 -7.20
CA ALA A 174 4.07 -23.43 -7.91
C ALA A 174 5.07 -22.58 -7.11
N LEU A 175 4.61 -21.89 -6.06
CA LEU A 175 5.42 -21.02 -5.21
C LEU A 175 5.50 -21.55 -3.78
N PRO A 176 6.65 -21.37 -3.09
CA PRO A 176 6.79 -21.72 -1.69
C PRO A 176 5.75 -21.03 -0.81
N ILE A 177 5.13 -21.78 0.11
CA ILE A 177 4.16 -21.25 1.07
C ILE A 177 4.83 -21.06 2.43
N ILE A 178 4.94 -19.80 2.86
CA ILE A 178 5.58 -19.43 4.14
C ILE A 178 4.49 -19.15 5.19
N THR A 179 4.47 -19.97 6.24
CA THR A 179 3.56 -19.80 7.40
C THR A 179 4.26 -19.37 8.68
N LYS A 180 5.56 -19.64 8.84
CA LYS A 180 6.38 -19.24 10.00
C LYS A 180 7.62 -18.49 9.51
N LEU A 181 7.97 -17.39 10.18
CA LEU A 181 9.26 -16.71 9.97
C LEU A 181 10.39 -17.59 10.53
N GLY A 182 11.50 -17.69 9.80
CA GLY A 182 12.69 -18.46 10.22
C GLY A 182 12.85 -19.85 9.57
N LYS A 183 11.80 -20.40 8.93
CA LYS A 183 11.95 -21.53 8.01
C LYS A 183 12.06 -21.00 6.59
N ASN A 184 13.25 -20.58 6.18
CA ASN A 184 13.51 -20.21 4.80
C ASN A 184 13.58 -21.49 3.95
N PRO A 185 12.78 -21.62 2.88
CA PRO A 185 12.94 -22.71 1.90
C PRO A 185 14.14 -22.49 0.95
N ALA A 186 14.92 -21.43 1.12
CA ALA A 186 16.04 -21.05 0.24
C ALA A 186 17.41 -21.58 0.72
N GLN A 187 17.43 -22.74 1.38
CA GLN A 187 18.66 -23.53 1.57
C GLN A 187 18.33 -24.98 1.25
N GLY A 188 18.50 -25.31 -0.02
CA GLY A 188 18.62 -26.64 -0.60
C GLY A 188 19.61 -26.51 -1.75
#